data_AF-A0A835EJ93-F1
#
_entry.id   AF-A0A835EJ93-F1
#
_cell.length_a   1.000
_cell.length_b   1.000
_cell.length_c   1.000
_cell.angle_alpha   90.00
_cell.angle_beta   90.00
_cell.angle_gamma   90.00
#
_symmetry.space_group_name_H-M   'P 1'
#
loop_
_entity.id
_entity.type
_entity.pdbx_description
1 polymer ?
#
loop_
_entity_poly.entity_id
_entity_poly.type
_entity_poly.pdbx_seq_one_letter_code
_entity_poly.pdbx_strand_id
1 'polypeptide(L)'
;MASSSIASLFSAASSLPTGSGARPSPPSARAATRHQQQQQPRRRLVVAAAGKRRYKGTARKEALLAELVERKVAEAMEVCAGHEAEPGCRVAWDEVEEVSQARADLRRRIAEAPDDPLEPFCALNPGADDCAVVYDD
;
A
#
# COMPACT_ATOMS: atom_id res chain seq x y z
N MET A 1 -26.55 5.04 -37.29
CA MET A 1 -25.35 4.41 -37.90
C MET A 1 -24.21 5.41 -37.86
N ALA A 2 -23.23 5.19 -36.99
CA ALA A 2 -21.91 5.81 -37.05
C ALA A 2 -20.97 4.96 -36.19
N SER A 3 -20.33 3.99 -36.84
CA SER A 3 -19.22 3.23 -36.29
C SER A 3 -18.02 4.17 -36.11
N SER A 4 -17.29 4.03 -35.01
CA SER A 4 -15.91 4.49 -34.95
C SER A 4 -15.08 3.42 -34.27
N SER A 5 -14.53 2.55 -35.12
CA SER A 5 -13.49 1.58 -34.80
C SER A 5 -12.19 2.33 -34.54
N ILE A 6 -11.50 2.03 -33.44
CA ILE A 6 -10.10 2.39 -33.26
C ILE A 6 -9.34 1.10 -33.00
N ALA A 7 -8.46 0.79 -33.94
CA ALA A 7 -7.68 -0.43 -34.01
C ALA A 7 -6.51 -0.43 -33.01
N SER A 8 -6.24 -1.63 -32.50
CA SER A 8 -5.03 -2.02 -31.80
C SER A 8 -3.75 -1.61 -32.53
N LEU A 9 -2.77 -1.13 -31.77
CA LEU A 9 -1.37 -1.19 -32.16
C LEU A 9 -0.62 -2.03 -31.13
N PHE A 10 -0.05 -3.11 -31.65
CA PHE A 10 0.76 -4.12 -30.98
C PHE A 10 2.16 -3.59 -30.61
N SER A 11 2.71 -4.21 -29.56
CA SER A 11 4.11 -4.66 -29.40
C SER A 11 5.27 -3.69 -29.60
N ALA A 12 6.19 -3.62 -28.64
CA ALA A 12 7.36 -4.53 -28.58
C ALA A 12 8.37 -4.09 -27.50
N ALA A 13 9.29 -5.00 -27.23
CA ALA A 13 10.08 -5.15 -26.01
C ALA A 13 11.43 -4.39 -25.98
N SER A 14 11.95 -4.28 -24.75
CA SER A 14 13.33 -4.48 -24.30
C SER A 14 14.51 -3.79 -24.98
N SER A 15 15.29 -3.08 -24.15
CA SER A 15 16.74 -3.01 -24.32
C SER A 15 17.45 -2.79 -22.97
N LEU A 16 18.05 -3.85 -22.45
CA LEU A 16 19.05 -3.83 -21.37
C LEU A 16 20.40 -3.43 -21.97
N PRO A 17 21.19 -2.56 -21.31
CA PRO A 17 22.58 -2.35 -21.71
C PRO A 17 23.47 -3.48 -21.18
N THR A 18 24.08 -4.22 -22.10
CA THR A 18 25.13 -5.21 -21.84
C THR A 18 26.48 -4.52 -22.02
N GLY A 19 27.13 -4.12 -20.94
CA GLY A 19 28.47 -3.53 -20.96
C GLY A 19 29.52 -4.52 -20.49
N SER A 20 30.16 -5.22 -21.44
CA SER A 20 31.36 -6.03 -21.22
C SER A 20 32.61 -5.17 -21.37
N GLY A 21 33.42 -5.05 -20.32
CA GLY A 21 34.69 -4.31 -20.34
C GLY A 21 35.73 -4.99 -19.46
N ALA A 22 36.93 -5.16 -20.02
CA ALA A 22 37.91 -6.19 -19.70
C ALA A 22 38.74 -6.01 -18.42
N ARG A 23 39.21 -7.17 -17.91
CA ARG A 23 40.28 -7.33 -16.90
C ARG A 23 41.64 -6.86 -17.41
N PRO A 24 42.53 -6.46 -16.50
CA PRO A 24 43.89 -7.01 -16.48
C PRO A 24 44.26 -7.66 -15.13
N SER A 25 45.09 -8.70 -15.22
CA SER A 25 45.66 -9.52 -14.14
C SER A 25 46.83 -8.83 -13.41
N PRO A 26 47.30 -9.35 -12.25
CA PRO A 26 48.03 -8.61 -11.22
C PRO A 26 49.56 -8.81 -11.26
N PRO A 27 50.34 -8.06 -10.46
CA PRO A 27 51.60 -8.54 -9.93
C PRO A 27 51.47 -9.15 -8.53
N SER A 28 52.16 -10.27 -8.35
CA SER A 28 52.35 -11.04 -7.14
C SER A 28 53.30 -10.33 -6.17
N ALA A 29 52.92 -10.19 -4.90
CA ALA A 29 53.87 -10.05 -3.80
C ALA A 29 53.24 -10.53 -2.48
N ARG A 30 53.88 -11.54 -1.88
CA ARG A 30 53.60 -12.10 -0.55
C ARG A 30 53.92 -11.07 0.53
N ALA A 31 53.02 -10.89 1.49
CA ALA A 31 53.39 -10.61 2.88
C ALA A 31 52.26 -11.09 3.79
N ALA A 32 52.57 -12.10 4.60
CA ALA A 32 51.71 -12.56 5.67
C ALA A 32 51.82 -11.58 6.85
N THR A 33 50.70 -10.98 7.25
CA THR A 33 50.54 -10.35 8.56
C THR A 33 49.27 -10.88 9.19
N ARG A 34 49.43 -11.78 10.17
CA ARG A 34 48.43 -12.01 11.24
C ARG A 34 48.21 -10.67 11.94
N HIS A 35 46.97 -10.19 12.06
CA HIS A 35 46.38 -9.76 13.34
C HIS A 35 44.95 -9.25 13.16
N GLN A 36 44.07 -9.79 14.02
CA GLN A 36 42.73 -9.31 14.40
C GLN A 36 41.71 -9.05 13.29
N GLN A 37 40.97 -10.11 12.97
CA GLN A 37 39.62 -10.01 12.42
C GLN A 37 38.70 -9.40 13.51
N GLN A 38 38.65 -8.07 13.59
CA GLN A 38 37.63 -7.37 14.37
C GLN A 38 36.26 -7.73 13.77
N GLN A 39 35.54 -8.61 14.46
CA GLN A 39 34.13 -8.86 14.20
C GLN A 39 33.38 -7.55 14.49
N GLN A 40 33.14 -6.74 13.46
CA GLN A 40 32.24 -5.61 13.59
C GLN A 40 30.84 -6.18 13.88
N PRO A 41 30.21 -5.88 15.02
CA PRO A 41 28.84 -6.27 15.23
C PRO A 41 28.01 -5.54 14.17
N ARG A 42 27.41 -6.30 13.25
CA ARG A 42 26.38 -5.78 12.35
C ARG A 42 25.26 -5.24 13.23
N ARG A 43 25.26 -3.93 13.47
CA ARG A 43 24.13 -3.22 14.07
C ARG A 43 22.93 -3.49 13.16
N ARG A 44 22.08 -4.42 13.57
CA ARG A 44 20.77 -4.61 12.94
C ARG A 44 20.02 -3.30 13.16
N LEU A 45 19.93 -2.48 12.14
CA LEU A 45 18.97 -1.37 12.09
C LEU A 45 17.59 -2.02 12.12
N VAL A 46 17.00 -2.08 13.31
CA VAL A 46 15.57 -2.33 13.46
C VAL A 46 14.91 -1.05 12.98
N VAL A 47 14.47 -1.03 11.73
CA VAL A 47 13.58 0.02 11.24
C VAL A 47 12.26 -0.21 11.98
N ALA A 48 12.08 0.50 13.09
CA ALA A 48 10.76 0.61 13.70
C ALA A 48 9.87 1.28 12.66
N ALA A 49 8.97 0.51 12.04
CA ALA A 49 7.94 1.08 11.21
C ALA A 49 7.11 2.01 12.10
N ALA A 50 7.31 3.32 11.95
CA ALA A 50 6.50 4.34 12.60
C ALA A 50 5.09 4.32 11.98
N GLY A 51 4.32 3.29 12.29
CA GLY A 51 2.92 3.20 11.92
C GLY A 51 2.13 4.16 12.80
N LYS A 52 1.41 5.11 12.18
CA LYS A 52 0.41 5.95 12.86
C LYS A 52 -0.47 5.06 13.73
N ARG A 53 -0.65 5.40 15.01
CA ARG A 53 -1.49 4.62 15.93
C ARG A 53 -2.94 4.67 15.43
N ARG A 54 -3.40 3.58 14.82
CA ARG A 54 -4.78 3.50 14.31
C ARG A 54 -5.75 3.25 15.46
N TYR A 55 -6.86 3.97 15.47
CA TYR A 55 -7.98 3.68 16.37
C TYR A 55 -8.46 2.23 16.18
N LYS A 56 -8.65 1.50 17.29
CA LYS A 56 -9.04 0.08 17.27
C LYS A 56 -10.35 -0.16 16.51
N GLY A 57 -11.32 0.77 16.63
CA GLY A 57 -12.58 0.67 15.90
C GLY A 57 -12.40 0.77 14.38
N THR A 58 -11.47 1.61 13.93
CA THR A 58 -11.13 1.77 12.51
C THR A 58 -10.52 0.48 11.94
N ALA A 59 -9.59 -0.14 12.66
CA ALA A 59 -9.00 -1.42 12.27
C ALA A 59 -10.06 -2.54 12.19
N ARG A 60 -10.97 -2.60 13.16
CA ARG A 60 -12.09 -3.54 13.14
C ARG A 60 -13.02 -3.31 11.94
N LYS A 61 -13.35 -2.05 11.65
CA LYS A 61 -14.20 -1.70 10.49
C LYS A 61 -13.54 -2.09 9.16
N GLU A 62 -12.24 -1.84 9.02
CA GLU A 62 -11.49 -2.25 7.82
C GLU A 62 -11.49 -3.77 7.63
N ALA A 63 -11.33 -4.53 8.72
CA ALA A 63 -11.38 -6.00 8.68
C ALA A 63 -12.77 -6.52 8.29
N LEU A 64 -13.85 -5.95 8.85
CA LEU A 64 -15.22 -6.33 8.50
C LEU A 64 -15.54 -6.05 7.03
N LEU A 65 -15.07 -4.92 6.48
CA LEU A 65 -15.23 -4.63 5.06
C LEU A 65 -14.42 -5.59 4.18
N ALA A 66 -13.23 -5.99 4.61
CA ALA A 66 -12.43 -6.98 3.88
C ALA A 66 -13.16 -8.34 3.80
N GLU A 67 -13.69 -8.82 4.92
CA GLU A 67 -14.49 -10.05 4.97
C GLU A 67 -15.74 -9.94 4.09
N LEU A 68 -16.41 -8.78 4.10
CA LEU A 68 -17.59 -8.56 3.27
C LEU A 68 -17.27 -8.56 1.77
N VAL A 69 -16.12 -8.00 1.35
CA VAL A 69 -15.64 -8.11 -0.04
C VAL A 69 -15.46 -9.57 -0.42
N GLU A 70 -14.76 -10.36 0.40
CA GLU A 70 -14.53 -11.79 0.13
C GLU A 70 -15.85 -12.56 -0.01
N ARG A 71 -16.81 -12.29 0.88
CA ARG A 71 -18.14 -12.89 0.82
C ARG A 71 -18.90 -12.51 -0.44
N LYS A 72 -18.88 -11.24 -0.84
CA LYS A 72 -19.55 -10.76 -2.06
C LYS A 72 -18.89 -11.29 -3.32
N VAL A 73 -17.58 -11.47 -3.33
CA VAL A 73 -16.87 -12.13 -4.44
C VAL A 73 -17.33 -13.58 -4.56
N ALA A 74 -17.43 -14.32 -3.46
CA ALA A 74 -17.93 -15.69 -3.48
C ALA A 74 -19.37 -15.76 -4.01
N GLU A 75 -20.26 -14.88 -3.53
CA GLU A 75 -21.65 -14.76 -4.00
C GLU A 75 -21.72 -14.45 -5.50
N ALA A 76 -20.93 -13.48 -5.98
CA ALA A 76 -20.87 -13.15 -7.40
C ALA A 76 -20.35 -14.32 -8.24
N MET A 77 -19.34 -15.05 -7.77
CA MET A 77 -18.85 -16.25 -8.45
C MET A 77 -19.92 -17.34 -8.57
N GLU A 78 -20.72 -17.54 -7.52
CA GLU A 78 -21.84 -18.50 -7.54
C GLU A 78 -22.96 -18.06 -8.50
N VAL A 79 -23.38 -16.80 -8.44
CA VAL A 79 -24.44 -16.25 -9.32
C VAL A 79 -24.02 -16.25 -10.79
N CYS A 80 -22.76 -15.95 -11.08
CA CYS A 80 -22.24 -15.89 -12.44
C CYS A 80 -21.85 -17.24 -13.03
N ALA A 81 -21.85 -18.34 -12.25
CA ALA A 81 -21.34 -19.64 -12.69
C ALA A 81 -22.12 -20.19 -13.90
N GLY A 82 -21.58 -19.99 -15.11
CA GLY A 82 -22.24 -20.36 -16.37
C GLY A 82 -23.28 -19.34 -16.88
N HIS A 83 -23.45 -18.22 -16.18
CA HIS A 83 -24.45 -17.18 -16.45
C HIS A 83 -23.83 -15.77 -16.59
N GLU A 84 -22.63 -15.67 -17.18
CA GLU A 84 -21.87 -14.40 -17.28
C GLU A 84 -22.61 -13.27 -18.00
N ALA A 85 -23.47 -13.62 -18.96
CA ALA A 85 -24.24 -12.63 -19.74
C ALA A 85 -25.57 -12.24 -19.07
N GLU A 86 -25.96 -12.88 -17.97
CA GLU A 86 -27.23 -12.57 -17.31
C GLU A 86 -27.14 -11.25 -16.54
N PRO A 87 -28.23 -10.45 -16.52
CA PRO A 87 -28.28 -9.22 -15.74
C PRO A 87 -27.95 -9.42 -14.26
N GLY A 88 -28.33 -10.57 -13.69
CA GLY A 88 -28.03 -10.91 -12.29
C GLY A 88 -26.54 -11.04 -12.00
N CYS A 89 -25.75 -11.58 -12.94
CA CYS A 89 -24.30 -11.66 -12.80
C CYS A 89 -23.66 -10.26 -12.74
N ARG A 90 -24.09 -9.34 -13.61
CA ARG A 90 -23.62 -7.95 -13.58
C ARG A 90 -23.96 -7.27 -12.25
N VAL A 91 -25.20 -7.41 -11.79
CA VAL A 91 -25.63 -6.83 -10.50
C VAL A 91 -24.80 -7.38 -9.33
N ALA A 92 -24.51 -8.69 -9.31
CA ALA A 92 -23.69 -9.27 -8.27
C ALA A 92 -22.25 -8.69 -8.25
N TRP A 93 -21.66 -8.43 -9.43
CA TRP A 93 -20.37 -7.75 -9.53
C TRP A 93 -20.44 -6.26 -9.19
N ASP A 94 -21.54 -5.57 -9.51
CA ASP A 94 -21.76 -4.18 -9.09
C ASP A 94 -21.76 -4.07 -7.55
N GLU A 95 -22.35 -5.05 -6.84
CA GLU A 95 -22.30 -5.08 -5.37
C GLU A 95 -20.88 -5.30 -4.82
N VAL A 96 -20.06 -6.13 -5.48
CA VAL A 96 -18.64 -6.30 -5.14
C VAL A 96 -17.88 -4.97 -5.30
N GLU A 97 -18.16 -4.25 -6.39
CA GLU A 97 -17.55 -2.95 -6.66
C GLU A 97 -17.89 -1.94 -5.54
N GLU A 98 -19.16 -1.83 -5.16
CA GLU A 98 -19.61 -0.91 -4.12
C GLU A 98 -18.96 -1.18 -2.75
N VAL A 99 -18.91 -2.45 -2.31
CA VAL A 99 -18.26 -2.81 -1.05
C VAL A 99 -16.74 -2.57 -1.11
N SER A 100 -16.12 -2.85 -2.26
CA SER A 100 -14.70 -2.60 -2.48
C SER A 100 -14.38 -1.10 -2.45
N GLN A 101 -15.24 -0.28 -3.06
CA GLN A 101 -15.16 1.17 -3.02
C GLN A 101 -15.31 1.70 -1.61
N ALA A 102 -16.26 1.18 -0.82
CA ALA A 102 -16.41 1.56 0.58
C ALA A 102 -15.16 1.25 1.42
N ARG A 103 -14.50 0.11 1.16
CA ARG A 103 -13.22 -0.24 1.79
C ARG A 103 -12.08 0.69 1.37
N ALA A 104 -11.99 1.02 0.08
CA ALA A 104 -10.98 1.94 -0.45
C ALA A 104 -11.16 3.37 0.09
N ASP A 105 -12.40 3.86 0.15
CA ASP A 105 -12.74 5.16 0.74
C ASP A 105 -12.34 5.21 2.22
N LEU A 106 -12.63 4.16 2.99
CA LEU A 106 -12.18 4.08 4.38
C LEU A 106 -10.66 4.21 4.49
N ARG A 107 -9.89 3.48 3.66
CA ARG A 107 -8.42 3.56 3.67
C ARG A 107 -7.90 4.95 3.33
N ARG A 108 -8.51 5.60 2.34
CA ARG A 108 -8.18 6.98 1.96
C ARG A 108 -8.43 7.94 3.11
N ARG A 109 -9.61 7.88 3.74
CA ARG A 109 -9.94 8.71 4.92
C ARG A 109 -8.98 8.49 6.08
N ILE A 110 -8.53 7.26 6.32
CA ILE A 110 -7.54 6.97 7.36
C ILE A 110 -6.19 7.60 7.04
N ALA A 111 -5.79 7.61 5.77
CA ALA A 111 -4.53 8.21 5.35
C ALA A 111 -4.56 9.74 5.41
N GLU A 112 -5.71 10.33 5.09
CA GLU A 112 -5.96 11.78 5.10
C GLU A 112 -6.33 12.33 6.49
N ALA A 113 -6.70 11.47 7.43
CA ALA A 113 -7.06 11.88 8.78
C ALA A 113 -5.85 12.49 9.52
N PRO A 114 -6.09 13.52 10.36
CA PRO A 114 -5.06 14.07 11.23
C PRO A 114 -4.55 12.99 12.19
N ASP A 115 -3.30 13.14 12.61
CA ASP A 115 -2.66 12.20 13.54
C ASP A 115 -3.29 12.25 14.92
N ASP A 116 -3.69 13.45 15.35
CA ASP A 116 -4.46 13.66 16.57
C ASP A 116 -5.95 13.82 16.25
N PRO A 117 -6.82 12.92 16.75
CA PRO A 117 -8.26 13.05 16.63
C PRO A 117 -8.83 14.37 17.17
N LEU A 118 -8.13 15.04 18.11
CA LEU A 118 -8.58 16.28 18.72
C LEU A 118 -8.22 17.52 17.88
N GLU A 119 -7.29 17.41 16.94
CA GLU A 119 -6.75 18.54 16.18
C GLU A 119 -7.82 19.32 15.38
N PRO A 120 -8.78 18.70 14.67
CA PRO A 120 -9.86 19.44 14.00
C PRO A 120 -10.77 20.20 14.97
N PHE A 121 -10.97 19.67 16.17
CA PHE A 121 -11.78 20.32 17.19
C PHE A 121 -11.05 21.56 17.73
N CYS A 122 -9.77 21.45 18.05
CA CYS A 122 -8.97 22.56 18.55
C CYS A 122 -8.69 23.64 17.49
N ALA A 123 -8.63 23.28 16.21
CA ALA A 123 -8.52 24.24 15.12
C ALA A 123 -9.71 25.21 15.06
N LEU A 124 -10.90 24.75 15.46
CA LEU A 124 -12.13 25.55 15.49
C LEU A 124 -12.45 26.13 16.89
N ASN A 125 -11.88 25.55 17.94
CA ASN A 125 -12.17 25.89 19.34
C ASN A 125 -10.86 26.08 20.14
N PRO A 126 -10.03 27.09 19.80
CA PRO A 126 -8.72 27.28 20.45
C PRO A 126 -8.81 27.65 21.94
N GLY A 127 -9.94 28.17 22.40
CA GLY A 127 -10.18 28.51 23.80
C GLY A 127 -10.84 27.41 24.64
N ALA A 128 -11.07 26.22 24.07
CA ALA A 128 -11.58 25.09 24.85
C ALA A 128 -10.49 24.59 25.81
N ASP A 129 -10.90 24.14 26.99
CA ASP A 129 -9.96 23.63 28.02
C ASP A 129 -9.11 22.46 27.50
N ASP A 130 -9.71 21.61 26.66
CA ASP A 130 -9.03 20.48 26.00
C ASP A 130 -8.00 20.92 24.94
N CYS A 131 -7.97 22.20 24.57
CA CYS A 131 -7.17 22.77 23.47
C CYS A 131 -6.15 23.82 23.93
N ALA A 132 -6.08 24.09 25.23
CA ALA A 132 -5.13 25.05 25.78
C ALA A 132 -3.68 24.56 25.59
N VAL A 133 -2.87 25.34 24.89
CA VAL A 133 -1.43 25.09 24.74
C VAL A 133 -0.69 25.95 25.77
N VAL A 134 0.01 25.31 26.70
CA VAL A 134 0.90 26.00 27.66
C VAL A 134 2.27 26.14 27.01
N TYR A 135 2.75 27.38 26.86
CA TYR A 135 4.13 27.65 26.50
C TYR A 135 4.92 27.82 27.79
N ASP A 136 5.94 26.99 27.98
CA ASP A 136 6.93 27.18 29.05
C ASP A 136 7.96 28.21 28.54
N ASP A 137 8.17 29.30 29.28
CA ASP A 137 9.17 30.35 29.01
C ASP A 137 10.62 29.90 29.28
#